data_AF-A0A7K0BN49-F1
#
_entry.id   AF-A0A7K0BN49-F1
#
_cell.length_a   1.000
_cell.length_b   1.000
_cell.length_c   1.000
_cell.angle_alpha   90.00
_cell.angle_beta   90.00
_cell.angle_gamma   90.00
#
_symmetry.space_group_name_H-M   'P 1'
#
loop_
_entity.id
_entity.type
_entity.pdbx_description
1 polymer ?
#
loop_
_entity_poly.entity_id
_entity_poly.type
_entity_poly.pdbx_seq_one_letter_code
_entity_poly.pdbx_strand_id
1 'polypeptide(L)'
;MPDQMIIAEDALRLPCPAGIDSLPAARAAIDEIDAALATLLERRAEVAGVVQRLKPVGGFAGRNPEREAQIVAAMAAHAPGLGAARLARIMNAVIETGLELAEERAGVR
;
A
#
# COMPACT_ATOMS: atom_id res chain seq x y z
N MET A 1 5.07 -14.79 22.74
CA MET A 1 5.14 -13.55 21.94
C MET A 1 5.82 -13.94 20.64
N PRO A 2 5.14 -14.04 19.49
CA PRO A 2 5.87 -14.34 18.27
C PRO A 2 6.74 -13.13 17.95
N ASP A 3 8.02 -13.39 17.76
CA ASP A 3 9.05 -12.44 17.36
C ASP A 3 8.52 -11.52 16.26
N GLN A 4 8.39 -10.23 16.60
CA GLN A 4 8.38 -9.20 15.59
C GLN A 4 9.80 -9.13 15.04
N MET A 5 10.09 -9.95 14.03
CA MET A 5 11.14 -9.61 13.09
C MET A 5 10.60 -8.45 12.24
N ILE A 6 10.61 -7.26 12.84
CA ILE A 6 10.59 -6.02 12.09
C ILE A 6 11.90 -6.07 11.30
N ILE A 7 11.83 -6.29 9.98
CA ILE A 7 12.94 -5.88 9.14
C ILE A 7 12.90 -4.35 9.14
N ALA A 8 13.52 -3.76 10.15
CA ALA A 8 13.84 -2.35 10.22
C ALA A 8 15.24 -2.16 9.62
N GLU A 9 15.46 -2.55 8.37
CA GLU A 9 16.78 -2.49 7.72
C GLU A 9 16.51 -2.40 6.20
N ASP A 10 16.09 -1.28 5.61
CA ASP A 10 16.67 0.05 5.63
C ASP A 10 15.56 1.10 5.68
N ALA A 11 15.83 2.29 6.23
CA ALA A 11 14.98 3.43 5.96
C ALA A 11 14.86 3.59 4.44
N LEU A 12 13.66 3.49 3.88
CA LEU A 12 13.42 3.70 2.45
C LEU A 12 14.01 5.06 2.07
N ARG A 13 15.14 5.04 1.35
CA ARG A 13 15.79 6.27 0.89
C ARG A 13 15.04 6.77 -0.32
N LEU A 14 14.22 7.78 -0.11
CA LEU A 14 13.51 8.45 -1.19
C LEU A 14 14.38 9.58 -1.76
N PRO A 15 14.42 9.75 -3.09
CA PRO A 15 15.07 10.89 -3.72
C PRO A 15 14.53 12.22 -3.17
N CYS A 16 15.44 13.16 -2.87
CA CYS A 16 15.06 14.50 -2.42
C CYS A 16 14.72 15.39 -3.64
N PRO A 17 13.50 15.94 -3.76
CA PRO A 17 13.11 16.76 -4.90
C PRO A 17 13.97 18.02 -5.10
N ALA A 18 14.50 18.59 -4.01
CA ALA A 18 15.30 19.83 -4.07
C ALA A 18 16.64 19.69 -4.82
N GLY A 19 17.13 18.45 -5.00
CA GLY A 19 18.36 18.17 -5.73
C GLY A 19 18.16 17.79 -7.21
N ILE A 20 16.91 17.81 -7.70
CA ILE A 20 16.58 17.38 -9.06
C ILE A 20 16.59 18.60 -9.99
N ASP A 21 17.56 18.69 -10.88
CA ASP A 21 17.80 19.85 -11.75
C ASP A 21 17.49 19.59 -13.24
N SER A 22 17.13 18.35 -13.61
CA SER A 22 16.88 17.96 -14.98
C SER A 22 15.76 16.93 -15.12
N LEU A 23 15.12 16.91 -16.29
CA LEU A 23 14.06 15.94 -16.60
C LEU A 23 14.53 14.48 -16.55
N PRO A 24 15.72 14.10 -17.08
CA PRO A 24 16.21 12.73 -16.93
C PRO A 24 16.41 12.33 -15.47
N ALA A 25 16.95 13.22 -14.62
CA ALA A 25 17.10 12.96 -13.19
C ALA A 25 15.74 12.78 -12.48
N ALA A 26 14.75 13.60 -12.85
CA ALA A 26 13.40 13.47 -12.30
C ALA A 26 12.75 12.13 -12.65
N ARG A 27 12.94 11.63 -13.87
CA ARG A 27 12.41 10.32 -14.30
C ARG A 27 13.10 9.17 -13.58
N ALA A 28 14.42 9.19 -13.46
CA ALA A 28 15.15 8.19 -12.70
C ALA A 28 14.69 8.13 -11.24
N ALA A 29 14.46 9.30 -10.61
CA ALA A 29 13.90 9.37 -9.27
C ALA A 29 12.49 8.77 -9.15
N ILE A 30 11.63 8.96 -10.16
CA ILE A 30 10.31 8.30 -10.22
C ILE A 30 10.47 6.79 -10.34
N ASP A 31 11.35 6.31 -11.22
CA ASP A 31 11.58 4.87 -11.42
C ASP A 31 12.06 4.19 -10.11
N GLU A 32 12.93 4.86 -9.34
CA GLU A 32 13.36 4.39 -8.01
C GLU A 32 12.20 4.31 -7.01
N ILE A 33 11.33 5.33 -6.99
CA ILE A 33 10.14 5.36 -6.14
C ILE A 33 9.17 4.24 -6.54
N ASP A 34 8.96 4.05 -7.84
CA ASP A 34 8.03 3.05 -8.36
C ASP A 34 8.51 1.62 -8.09
N ALA A 35 9.82 1.36 -8.17
CA ALA A 35 10.40 0.08 -7.77
C ALA A 35 10.17 -0.23 -6.27
N ALA A 36 10.31 0.80 -5.41
CA ALA A 36 10.00 0.67 -4.00
C ALA A 36 8.49 0.46 -3.77
N LEU A 37 7.63 1.21 -4.46
CA LEU A 37 6.18 1.06 -4.40
C LEU A 37 5.77 -0.35 -4.81
N ALA A 38 6.31 -0.91 -5.89
CA ALA A 38 6.00 -2.27 -6.34
C ALA A 38 6.28 -3.30 -5.23
N THR A 39 7.44 -3.21 -4.58
CA THR A 39 7.81 -4.08 -3.46
C THR A 39 6.87 -3.93 -2.27
N LEU A 40 6.52 -2.69 -1.90
CA LEU A 40 5.61 -2.41 -0.79
C LEU A 40 4.18 -2.89 -1.09
N LEU A 41 3.71 -2.74 -2.33
CA LEU A 41 2.39 -3.17 -2.77
C LEU A 41 2.27 -4.70 -2.74
N GLU A 42 3.27 -5.44 -3.22
CA GLU A 42 3.31 -6.91 -3.13
C GLU A 42 3.22 -7.36 -1.67
N ARG A 43 4.08 -6.82 -0.79
CA ARG A 43 4.05 -7.14 0.65
C ARG A 43 2.72 -6.78 1.29
N ARG A 44 2.14 -5.64 0.93
CA ARG A 44 0.82 -5.24 1.44
C ARG A 44 -0.28 -6.22 0.99
N ALA A 45 -0.24 -6.69 -0.24
CA ALA A 45 -1.18 -7.69 -0.76
C ALA A 45 -1.02 -9.05 -0.05
N GLU A 46 0.21 -9.49 0.20
CA GLU A 46 0.49 -10.69 0.99
C GLU A 46 -0.12 -10.61 2.39
N VAL A 47 0.08 -9.48 3.09
CA VAL A 47 -0.51 -9.23 4.41
C VAL A 47 -2.03 -9.14 4.34
N ALA A 48 -2.59 -8.50 3.31
CA ALA A 48 -4.03 -8.48 3.07
C ALA A 48 -4.58 -9.90 2.91
N GLY A 49 -3.89 -10.78 2.19
CA GLY A 49 -4.25 -12.19 2.06
C GLY A 49 -4.24 -12.94 3.39
N VAL A 50 -3.29 -12.65 4.30
CA VAL A 50 -3.32 -13.17 5.68
C VAL A 50 -4.58 -12.69 6.40
N VAL A 51 -4.88 -11.40 6.33
CA VAL A 51 -6.10 -10.82 6.95
C VAL A 51 -7.36 -11.48 6.40
N GLN A 52 -7.46 -11.73 5.10
CA GLN A 52 -8.62 -12.37 4.49
C GLN A 52 -8.86 -13.80 5.02
N ARG A 53 -7.79 -14.58 5.24
CA ARG A 53 -7.90 -15.91 5.86
C ARG A 53 -8.35 -15.89 7.32
N LEU A 54 -8.13 -14.78 8.02
CA LEU A 54 -8.49 -14.60 9.43
C LEU A 54 -9.90 -14.02 9.62
N LYS A 55 -10.47 -13.39 8.58
CA LYS A 55 -11.81 -12.79 8.68
C LYS A 55 -12.90 -13.86 8.68
N PRO A 56 -13.98 -13.66 9.46
CA PRO A 56 -15.16 -14.53 9.38
C PRO A 56 -15.90 -14.40 8.03
N VAL A 57 -15.84 -13.21 7.41
CA VAL A 57 -16.34 -12.93 6.07
C VAL A 57 -15.18 -12.33 5.27
N GLY A 58 -14.67 -13.11 4.30
CA GLY A 58 -13.58 -12.70 3.42
C GLY A 58 -14.04 -11.98 2.16
N GLY A 59 -13.08 -11.69 1.28
CA GLY A 59 -13.31 -11.09 -0.04
C GLY A 59 -13.94 -9.70 0.02
N PHE A 60 -14.61 -9.32 -1.07
CA PHE A 60 -15.33 -8.05 -1.17
C PHE A 60 -16.48 -7.90 -0.17
N ALA A 61 -17.13 -9.01 0.23
CA ALA A 61 -18.19 -8.98 1.23
C ALA A 61 -17.68 -8.59 2.64
N GLY A 62 -16.40 -8.81 2.91
CA GLY A 62 -15.74 -8.46 4.17
C GLY A 62 -15.15 -7.05 4.22
N ARG A 63 -15.54 -6.16 3.30
CA ARG A 63 -15.07 -4.77 3.30
C ARG A 63 -15.64 -3.98 4.48
N ASN A 64 -14.84 -3.04 4.98
CA ASN A 64 -15.19 -2.23 6.14
C ASN A 64 -14.89 -0.76 5.82
N PRO A 65 -15.89 0.02 5.37
CA PRO A 65 -15.71 1.41 4.96
C PRO A 65 -15.12 2.30 6.06
N GLU A 66 -15.46 2.04 7.32
CA GLU A 66 -14.92 2.81 8.44
C GLU A 66 -13.41 2.55 8.62
N ARG A 67 -13.00 1.28 8.58
CA ARG A 67 -11.58 0.92 8.65
C ARG A 67 -10.79 1.49 7.47
N GLU A 68 -11.38 1.46 6.27
CA GLU A 68 -10.78 2.03 5.07
C GLU A 68 -10.61 3.55 5.18
N ALA A 69 -11.61 4.26 5.73
CA ALA A 69 -11.52 5.70 6.00
C ALA A 69 -10.43 6.04 7.04
N GLN A 70 -10.28 5.22 8.09
CA GLN A 70 -9.22 5.39 9.09
C GLN A 70 -7.82 5.24 8.48
N ILE A 71 -7.64 4.29 7.55
CA ILE A 71 -6.38 4.11 6.82
C ILE A 71 -6.05 5.38 6.03
N VAL A 72 -7.02 5.91 5.29
CA VAL A 72 -6.85 7.14 4.50
C VAL A 72 -6.52 8.33 5.39
N ALA A 73 -7.20 8.49 6.53
CA ALA A 73 -6.94 9.57 7.48
C ALA A 73 -5.51 9.51 8.03
N ALA A 74 -5.04 8.30 8.40
CA ALA A 74 -3.67 8.11 8.85
C ALA A 74 -2.65 8.46 7.75
N MET A 75 -2.89 8.03 6.51
CA MET A 75 -2.01 8.37 5.39
C MET A 75 -2.00 9.87 5.08
N ALA A 76 -3.13 10.56 5.23
CA ALA A 76 -3.22 12.00 4.98
C ALA A 76 -2.38 12.82 5.96
N ALA A 77 -2.16 12.33 7.19
CA ALA A 77 -1.24 12.96 8.14
C ALA A 77 0.22 12.93 7.66
N HIS A 78 0.60 11.90 6.90
CA HIS A 78 1.95 11.76 6.32
C HIS A 78 2.07 12.42 4.93
N ALA A 79 0.98 12.50 4.17
CA ALA A 79 0.95 13.06 2.82
C ALA A 79 -0.08 14.20 2.68
N PRO A 80 0.09 15.32 3.41
CA PRO A 80 -0.88 16.41 3.43
C PRO A 80 -1.11 17.04 2.05
N GLY A 81 -0.08 17.06 1.18
CA GLY A 81 -0.18 17.57 -0.19
C GLY A 81 -1.10 16.75 -1.11
N LEU A 82 -1.27 15.44 -0.85
CA LEU A 82 -2.24 14.62 -1.58
C LEU A 82 -3.65 14.78 -1.02
N GLY A 83 -3.76 14.86 0.31
CA GLY A 83 -5.02 14.96 1.03
C GLY A 83 -5.86 13.69 0.99
N ALA A 84 -6.85 13.61 1.88
CA ALA A 84 -7.65 12.40 2.09
C ALA A 84 -8.41 11.95 0.83
N ALA A 85 -8.97 12.87 0.04
CA ALA A 85 -9.77 12.50 -1.13
C ALA A 85 -8.98 11.82 -2.26
N ARG A 86 -7.72 12.24 -2.51
CA ARG A 86 -6.87 11.57 -3.50
C ARG A 86 -6.37 10.24 -2.96
N LEU A 87 -5.97 10.21 -1.69
CA LEU A 87 -5.54 8.99 -1.01
C LEU A 87 -6.64 7.94 -0.95
N ALA A 88 -7.91 8.33 -0.75
CA ALA A 88 -9.04 7.40 -0.78
C ALA A 88 -9.15 6.67 -2.12
N ARG A 89 -8.99 7.37 -3.25
CA ARG A 89 -9.04 6.75 -4.59
C ARG A 89 -7.88 5.77 -4.81
N ILE A 90 -6.67 6.17 -4.40
CA ILE A 90 -5.48 5.32 -4.50
C ILE A 90 -5.69 4.06 -3.63
N MET A 91 -6.07 4.25 -2.38
CA MET A 91 -6.22 3.14 -1.44
C MET A 91 -7.38 2.22 -1.80
N ASN A 92 -8.44 2.72 -2.43
CA ASN A 92 -9.49 1.86 -2.97
C ASN A 92 -8.91 0.85 -3.96
N ALA A 93 -8.15 1.32 -4.96
CA ALA A 93 -7.51 0.44 -5.94
C ALA A 93 -6.54 -0.56 -5.27
N VAL A 94 -5.70 -0.09 -4.35
CA VAL A 94 -4.75 -0.97 -3.62
C VAL A 94 -5.48 -2.02 -2.76
N ILE A 95 -6.64 -1.68 -2.16
CA ILE A 95 -7.45 -2.62 -1.41
C ILE A 95 -8.09 -3.65 -2.35
N GLU A 96 -8.72 -3.19 -3.43
CA GLU A 96 -9.39 -4.05 -4.41
C GLU A 96 -8.44 -5.07 -5.01
N THR A 97 -7.28 -4.63 -5.50
CA THR A 97 -6.24 -5.54 -6.02
C THR A 97 -5.80 -6.57 -4.98
N GLY A 98 -5.68 -6.17 -3.71
CA GLY A 98 -5.36 -7.10 -2.63
C GLY A 98 -6.47 -8.12 -2.33
N LEU A 99 -7.73 -7.75 -2.54
CA LEU A 99 -8.88 -8.66 -2.41
C LEU A 99 -8.93 -9.65 -3.58
N GLU A 100 -8.79 -9.15 -4.81
CA GLU A 100 -8.75 -9.95 -6.04
C GLU A 100 -7.66 -11.04 -5.95
N LEU A 101 -6.42 -10.65 -5.62
CA LEU A 101 -5.33 -11.61 -5.45
C LEU A 101 -5.58 -12.63 -4.33
N ALA A 102 -6.28 -12.23 -3.27
CA ALA A 102 -6.61 -13.16 -2.18
C ALA A 102 -7.67 -14.19 -2.62
N GLU A 103 -8.65 -13.78 -3.41
CA GLU A 103 -9.69 -14.66 -3.98
C GLU A 103 -9.08 -15.62 -5.01
N GLU A 104 -8.22 -15.12 -5.90
CA GLU A 104 -7.46 -15.93 -6.87
C GLU A 104 -6.64 -17.02 -6.18
N ARG A 105 -5.91 -16.66 -5.11
CA ARG A 105 -5.10 -17.59 -4.31
C ARG A 105 -5.95 -18.60 -3.52
N ALA A 106 -7.18 -18.25 -3.17
CA ALA A 106 -8.12 -19.14 -2.49
C ALA A 106 -8.84 -20.11 -3.45
N GLY A 107 -8.67 -19.95 -4.78
CA GLY A 107 -9.35 -20.76 -5.79
C GLY A 107 -10.84 -20.47 -5.93
N VAL A 108 -11.31 -19.32 -5.40
CA VAL A 108 -12.69 -18.85 -5.55
C VAL A 108 -12.73 -18.04 -6.84
N ARG A 109 -13.40 -18.56 -7.87
CA ARG A 109 -13.63 -17.86 -9.14
C ARG A 109 -15.13 -17.86 -9.46
#